data_AF-A0A970EAH6-F1
#
_entry.id   AF-A0A970EAH6-F1
#
_cell.length_a   1.000
_cell.length_b   1.000
_cell.length_c   1.000
_cell.angle_alpha   90.00
_cell.angle_beta   90.00
_cell.angle_gamma   90.00
#
_symmetry.space_group_name_H-M   'P 1'
#
loop_
_entity.id
_entity.type
_entity.pdbx_description
1 polymer ?
#
loop_
_entity_poly.entity_id
_entity_poly.type
_entity_poly.pdbx_seq_one_letter_code
_entity_poly.pdbx_strand_id
1 'polypeptide(L)'
;MLVLGGTHPNEPSGLMSAVMLIENAKIQKGTLYVIPRANNSGFTHNDPQEGAPQRFTIKTDFGERWFRYGSRATNPIHQWPDPDVYIHASSKQQLSGSETRNLNRGYPGRPDGTFTERVCYGIAQLIRKENITLTIDLHEASPEYPVINAIVSHEKAMDISSQVVMNL
;
A
#
# COMPACT_ATOMS: atom_id res chain seq x y z
N MET A 1 6.29 13.87 6.24
CA MET A 1 5.86 12.47 6.45
C MET A 1 5.03 12.03 5.26
N LEU A 2 5.13 10.77 4.85
CA LEU A 2 4.28 10.14 3.83
C LEU A 2 3.44 9.04 4.48
N VAL A 3 2.14 9.01 4.17
CA VAL A 3 1.25 7.90 4.51
C VAL A 3 0.72 7.27 3.22
N LEU A 4 0.93 5.96 3.08
CA LEU A 4 0.44 5.14 1.98
C LEU A 4 -0.76 4.31 2.45
N GLY A 5 -1.83 4.37 1.67
CA GLY A 5 -2.96 3.47 1.73
C GLY A 5 -3.16 2.79 0.37
N GLY A 6 -3.84 1.65 0.37
CA GLY A 6 -4.18 0.94 -0.86
C GLY A 6 -2.94 0.40 -1.60
N THR A 7 -1.88 0.04 -0.87
CA THR A 7 -0.79 -0.80 -1.38
C THR A 7 -1.35 -2.14 -1.86
N HIS A 8 -2.24 -2.73 -1.06
CA HIS A 8 -3.13 -3.82 -1.45
C HIS A 8 -4.59 -3.33 -1.40
N PRO A 9 -5.24 -3.11 -2.55
CA PRO A 9 -6.63 -2.64 -2.63
C PRO A 9 -7.71 -3.52 -2.00
N ASN A 10 -7.39 -4.76 -1.64
CA ASN A 10 -8.27 -5.66 -0.88
C ASN A 10 -8.19 -5.46 0.65
N GLU A 11 -7.41 -4.48 1.12
CA GLU A 11 -7.21 -4.11 2.53
C GLU A 11 -7.84 -2.71 2.78
N PRO A 12 -9.17 -2.62 2.95
CA PRO A 12 -9.92 -1.36 2.89
C PRO A 12 -9.58 -0.36 4.01
N SER A 13 -9.17 -0.80 5.20
CA SER A 13 -8.83 0.09 6.32
C SER A 13 -7.60 0.96 6.03
N GLY A 14 -6.64 0.47 5.26
CA GLY A 14 -5.48 1.27 4.82
C GLY A 14 -5.91 2.41 3.90
N LEU A 15 -6.79 2.13 2.93
CA LEU A 15 -7.43 3.15 2.10
C LEU A 15 -8.22 4.14 2.96
N MET A 16 -9.08 3.64 3.86
CA MET A 16 -9.98 4.48 4.65
C MET A 16 -9.22 5.39 5.61
N SER A 17 -8.16 4.89 6.25
CA SER A 17 -7.29 5.68 7.11
C SER A 17 -6.62 6.82 6.34
N ALA A 18 -6.12 6.55 5.12
CA ALA A 18 -5.56 7.58 4.26
C ALA A 18 -6.61 8.63 3.83
N VAL A 19 -7.84 8.20 3.51
CA VAL A 19 -8.96 9.11 3.22
C VAL A 19 -9.29 9.98 4.44
N MET A 20 -9.36 9.39 5.63
CA MET A 20 -9.61 10.13 6.87
C MET A 20 -8.53 11.17 7.14
N LEU A 21 -7.26 10.86 6.88
CA LEU A 21 -6.17 11.84 6.97
C LEU A 21 -6.35 13.00 5.98
N ILE A 22 -6.70 12.71 4.73
CA ILE A 22 -6.97 13.76 3.72
C ILE A 22 -8.11 14.68 4.16
N GLU A 23 -9.17 14.11 4.72
CA GLU A 23 -10.38 14.84 5.07
C GLU A 23 -10.27 15.61 6.39
N ASN A 24 -9.45 15.15 7.34
CA ASN A 24 -9.50 15.63 8.72
C ASN A 24 -8.16 16.15 9.25
N ALA A 25 -7.01 15.83 8.62
CA ALA A 25 -5.72 16.22 9.18
C ALA A 25 -5.53 17.74 9.16
N LYS A 26 -5.22 18.32 10.33
CA LYS A 26 -4.85 19.72 10.49
C LYS A 26 -3.36 19.82 10.78
N ILE A 27 -2.57 20.19 9.78
CA ILE A 27 -1.12 20.22 9.89
C ILE A 27 -0.68 21.49 10.61
N GLN A 28 -0.06 21.31 11.78
CA GLN A 28 0.50 22.44 12.55
C GLN A 28 1.93 22.78 12.11
N LYS A 29 2.74 21.78 11.74
CA LYS A 29 4.13 21.94 11.29
C LYS A 29 4.51 20.88 10.26
N GLY A 30 5.40 21.26 9.34
CA GLY A 30 5.93 20.37 8.30
C GLY A 30 4.91 20.06 7.20
N THR A 31 5.12 18.95 6.50
CA THR A 31 4.29 18.52 5.37
C THR A 31 3.85 17.07 5.54
N LEU A 32 2.56 16.83 5.37
CA LEU A 32 1.95 15.50 5.27
C LEU A 32 1.61 15.19 3.81
N TYR A 33 2.29 14.21 3.24
CA TYR A 33 1.94 13.62 1.96
C TYR A 33 1.06 12.39 2.21
N VAL A 34 -0.02 12.24 1.43
CA VAL A 34 -0.93 11.10 1.54
C VAL A 34 -1.20 10.53 0.16
N ILE A 35 -0.98 9.22 -0.01
CA ILE A 35 -1.34 8.49 -1.23
C ILE A 35 -2.38 7.42 -0.83
N PRO A 36 -3.68 7.66 -1.03
CA PRO A 36 -4.72 6.73 -0.58
C PRO A 36 -4.86 5.49 -1.46
N ARG A 37 -4.32 5.54 -2.69
CA ARG A 37 -4.35 4.43 -3.65
C ARG A 37 -2.97 4.22 -4.26
N ALA A 38 -2.03 3.72 -3.47
CA ALA A 38 -0.66 3.46 -3.92
C ALA A 38 -0.63 2.50 -5.12
N ASN A 39 -1.44 1.44 -5.10
CA ASN A 39 -1.68 0.56 -6.24
C ASN A 39 -3.02 0.89 -6.92
N ASN A 40 -3.09 2.03 -7.61
CA ASN A 40 -4.33 2.43 -8.29
C ASN A 40 -4.80 1.41 -9.36
N SER A 41 -3.87 0.63 -9.94
CA SER A 41 -4.23 -0.44 -10.86
C SER A 41 -5.00 -1.57 -10.17
N GLY A 42 -4.63 -2.00 -8.97
CA GLY A 42 -5.31 -3.11 -8.28
C GLY A 42 -6.75 -2.77 -7.89
N PHE A 43 -7.10 -1.48 -7.76
CA PHE A 43 -8.49 -1.04 -7.58
C PHE A 43 -9.39 -1.28 -8.80
N THR A 44 -8.83 -1.63 -9.96
CA THR A 44 -9.63 -1.84 -11.19
C THR A 44 -10.21 -3.24 -11.30
N HIS A 45 -9.80 -4.20 -10.46
CA HIS A 45 -10.31 -5.57 -10.47
C HIS A 45 -10.35 -6.17 -9.06
N ASN A 46 -10.88 -7.39 -8.96
CA ASN A 46 -10.80 -8.23 -7.76
C ASN A 46 -10.03 -9.50 -8.10
N ASP A 47 -9.59 -10.21 -7.08
CA ASP A 47 -9.06 -11.55 -7.25
C ASP A 47 -10.20 -12.51 -7.61
N PRO A 48 -10.04 -13.34 -8.67
CA PRO A 48 -11.10 -14.24 -9.12
C PRO A 48 -11.36 -15.31 -8.05
N GLN A 49 -12.61 -15.75 -7.94
CA GLN A 49 -13.07 -16.82 -7.04
C GLN A 49 -13.06 -16.49 -5.54
N GLU A 50 -12.66 -15.29 -5.13
CA GLU A 50 -12.68 -14.86 -3.71
C GLU A 50 -14.07 -14.38 -3.22
N GLY A 51 -15.05 -14.26 -4.11
CA GLY A 51 -16.39 -13.74 -3.76
C GLY A 51 -16.40 -12.29 -3.23
N ALA A 52 -15.29 -11.57 -3.38
CA ALA A 52 -15.13 -10.22 -2.85
C ALA A 52 -16.09 -9.21 -3.50
N PRO A 53 -16.63 -8.26 -2.73
CA PRO A 53 -17.46 -7.21 -3.28
C PRO A 53 -16.65 -6.31 -4.23
N GLN A 54 -17.33 -5.71 -5.20
CA GLN A 54 -16.73 -4.71 -6.09
C GLN A 54 -16.56 -3.34 -5.40
N ARG A 55 -17.36 -3.09 -4.35
CA ARG A 55 -17.39 -1.83 -3.58
C ARG A 55 -18.06 -2.08 -2.23
N PHE A 56 -17.78 -1.21 -1.27
CA PHE A 56 -18.47 -1.16 0.03
C PHE A 56 -19.00 0.25 0.28
N THR A 57 -19.99 0.37 1.17
CA THR A 57 -20.61 1.66 1.51
C THR A 57 -20.44 1.98 2.99
N ILE A 58 -20.34 3.27 3.29
CA ILE A 58 -20.29 3.82 4.65
C ILE A 58 -21.38 4.88 4.75
N LYS A 59 -22.25 4.75 5.75
CA LYS A 59 -23.24 5.77 6.07
C LYS A 59 -22.56 6.93 6.80
N THR A 60 -22.83 8.14 6.36
CA THR A 60 -22.35 9.37 7.01
C THR A 60 -23.53 10.34 7.20
N ASP A 61 -23.37 11.35 8.05
CA ASP A 61 -24.42 12.33 8.34
C ASP A 61 -24.84 13.15 7.10
N PHE A 62 -23.99 13.22 6.08
CA PHE A 62 -24.22 13.90 4.82
C PHE A 62 -24.54 12.95 3.66
N GLY A 63 -24.85 11.69 3.95
CA GLY A 63 -25.29 10.69 2.97
C GLY A 63 -24.41 9.44 2.92
N GLU A 64 -24.81 8.48 2.09
CA GLU A 64 -24.02 7.27 1.87
C GLU A 64 -22.83 7.56 0.93
N ARG A 65 -21.63 7.14 1.34
CA ARG A 65 -20.44 7.13 0.49
C ARG A 65 -20.07 5.71 0.14
N TRP A 66 -19.52 5.51 -1.05
CA TRP A 66 -19.04 4.22 -1.48
C TRP A 66 -17.54 4.27 -1.82
N PHE A 67 -16.86 3.15 -1.60
CA PHE A 67 -15.44 2.98 -1.86
C PHE A 67 -15.20 1.70 -2.65
N ARG A 68 -14.18 1.71 -3.49
CA ARG A 68 -13.78 0.58 -4.31
C ARG A 68 -13.05 -0.44 -3.43
N TYR A 69 -13.45 -1.70 -3.51
CA TYR A 69 -12.66 -2.84 -3.04
C TYR A 69 -11.96 -3.44 -4.26
N GLY A 70 -10.67 -3.73 -4.15
CA GLY A 70 -9.86 -4.20 -5.28
C GLY A 70 -9.18 -5.54 -5.02
N SER A 71 -8.16 -5.83 -5.82
CA SER A 71 -7.28 -6.99 -5.68
C SER A 71 -6.04 -6.62 -4.88
N ARG A 72 -5.38 -7.64 -4.29
CA ARG A 72 -4.06 -7.50 -3.69
C ARG A 72 -3.00 -6.98 -4.68
N ALA A 73 -3.09 -7.36 -5.95
CA ALA A 73 -2.04 -7.14 -6.94
C ALA A 73 -2.44 -6.12 -8.01
N THR A 74 -1.46 -5.64 -8.77
CA THR A 74 -1.68 -4.88 -10.01
C THR A 74 -2.49 -5.72 -10.99
N ASN A 75 -3.36 -5.07 -11.76
CA ASN A 75 -4.24 -5.73 -12.72
C ASN A 75 -3.41 -6.39 -13.83
N PRO A 76 -3.61 -7.70 -14.11
CA PRO A 76 -2.95 -8.38 -15.22
C PRO A 76 -3.16 -7.70 -16.58
N ILE A 77 -4.28 -7.00 -16.80
CA ILE A 77 -4.52 -6.24 -18.04
C ILE A 77 -3.49 -5.12 -18.21
N HIS A 78 -2.99 -4.53 -17.11
CA HIS A 78 -1.98 -3.47 -17.15
C HIS A 78 -0.55 -4.01 -17.05
N GLN A 79 -0.36 -5.23 -16.57
CA GLN A 79 0.94 -5.88 -16.46
C GLN A 79 0.81 -7.39 -16.71
N TRP A 80 1.24 -7.80 -17.89
CA TRP A 80 1.34 -9.20 -18.30
C TRP A 80 2.52 -9.32 -19.30
N PRO A 81 3.22 -10.47 -19.36
CA PRO A 81 3.04 -11.69 -18.57
C PRO A 81 3.68 -11.62 -17.18
N ASP A 82 3.20 -12.48 -16.27
CA ASP A 82 3.94 -12.82 -15.05
C ASP A 82 5.04 -13.83 -15.43
N PRO A 83 6.29 -13.68 -14.95
CA PRO A 83 7.34 -14.68 -15.15
C PRO A 83 7.03 -15.94 -14.35
N ASP A 84 7.73 -17.05 -14.57
CA ASP A 84 7.59 -18.24 -13.70
C ASP A 84 8.09 -17.95 -12.27
N VAL A 85 9.24 -17.28 -12.19
CA VAL A 85 9.87 -16.84 -10.94
C VAL A 85 10.16 -15.35 -11.06
N TYR A 86 9.65 -14.58 -10.10
CA TYR A 86 10.01 -13.19 -9.97
C TYR A 86 11.27 -13.06 -9.12
N ILE A 87 12.34 -12.49 -9.70
CA ILE A 87 13.58 -12.20 -9.00
C ILE A 87 13.62 -10.71 -8.70
N HIS A 88 13.49 -10.33 -7.42
CA HIS A 88 13.50 -8.93 -7.03
C HIS A 88 14.84 -8.29 -7.39
N ALA A 89 14.81 -7.19 -8.16
CA ALA A 89 15.99 -6.60 -8.77
C ALA A 89 17.09 -6.24 -7.76
N SER A 90 16.70 -5.71 -6.60
CA SER A 90 17.64 -5.22 -5.59
C SER A 90 18.12 -6.30 -4.62
N SER A 91 17.20 -7.09 -4.03
CA SER A 91 17.55 -8.09 -3.02
C SER A 91 17.93 -9.46 -3.59
N LYS A 92 17.65 -9.70 -4.88
CA LYS A 92 17.77 -11.02 -5.55
C LYS A 92 16.90 -12.11 -4.94
N GLN A 93 15.95 -11.74 -4.08
CA GLN A 93 14.97 -12.66 -3.53
C GLN A 93 14.14 -13.27 -4.67
N GLN A 94 13.97 -14.59 -4.63
CA GLN A 94 13.10 -15.31 -5.55
C GLN A 94 11.71 -15.45 -4.93
N LEU A 95 10.69 -15.11 -5.72
CA LEU A 95 9.28 -15.12 -5.34
C LEU A 95 8.47 -15.81 -6.43
N SER A 96 7.23 -16.18 -6.12
CA SER A 96 6.31 -16.65 -7.17
C SER A 96 6.16 -15.58 -8.24
N GLY A 97 6.00 -16.02 -9.49
CA GLY A 97 5.83 -15.15 -10.66
C GLY A 97 4.89 -13.97 -10.46
N SER A 98 3.69 -14.26 -9.94
CA SER A 98 2.63 -13.30 -9.69
C SER A 98 2.99 -12.17 -8.72
N GLU A 99 3.99 -12.38 -7.85
CA GLU A 99 4.46 -11.34 -6.93
C GLU A 99 5.14 -10.18 -7.66
N THR A 100 5.45 -10.31 -8.96
CA THR A 100 5.90 -9.17 -9.79
C THR A 100 4.85 -8.05 -9.88
N ARG A 101 3.56 -8.37 -9.66
CA ARG A 101 2.44 -7.41 -9.63
C ARG A 101 2.13 -6.90 -8.22
N ASN A 102 2.78 -7.42 -7.19
CA ASN A 102 2.61 -7.02 -5.80
C ASN A 102 3.46 -5.76 -5.53
N LEU A 103 2.80 -4.63 -5.25
CA LEU A 103 3.49 -3.35 -5.00
C LEU A 103 4.46 -3.45 -3.81
N ASN A 104 4.11 -4.22 -2.78
CA ASN A 104 4.94 -4.45 -1.60
C ASN A 104 6.10 -5.47 -1.83
N ARG A 105 6.39 -5.79 -3.10
CA ARG A 105 7.56 -6.59 -3.54
C ARG A 105 8.40 -5.87 -4.59
N GLY A 106 7.98 -4.67 -4.98
CA GLY A 106 8.63 -3.92 -6.06
C GLY A 106 9.61 -2.86 -5.57
N TYR A 107 9.64 -2.51 -4.28
CA TYR A 107 10.49 -1.42 -3.77
C TYR A 107 11.98 -1.79 -3.72
N PRO A 108 12.90 -0.87 -4.12
CA PRO A 108 12.69 0.55 -4.39
C PRO A 108 12.20 0.89 -5.80
N GLY A 109 11.91 -0.11 -6.62
CA GLY A 109 11.48 0.02 -8.01
C GLY A 109 12.62 0.39 -8.94
N ARG A 110 12.33 0.35 -10.24
CA ARG A 110 13.25 0.78 -11.30
C ARG A 110 12.47 1.41 -12.47
N PRO A 111 13.04 2.42 -13.14
CA PRO A 111 12.35 3.14 -14.21
C PRO A 111 12.13 2.28 -15.47
N ASP A 112 12.97 1.27 -15.67
CA ASP A 112 12.98 0.31 -16.78
C ASP A 112 12.36 -1.06 -16.41
N GLY A 113 11.66 -1.14 -15.27
CA GLY A 113 11.02 -2.36 -14.79
C GLY A 113 9.60 -2.58 -15.29
N THR A 114 8.92 -3.55 -14.68
CA THR A 114 7.49 -3.78 -14.87
C THR A 114 6.66 -2.56 -14.47
N PHE A 115 5.38 -2.52 -14.84
CA PHE A 115 4.50 -1.41 -14.47
C PHE A 115 4.50 -1.17 -12.94
N THR A 116 4.37 -2.22 -12.14
CA THR A 116 4.41 -2.18 -10.68
C THR A 116 5.77 -1.68 -10.18
N GLU A 117 6.89 -2.16 -10.72
CA GLU A 117 8.23 -1.67 -10.35
C GLU A 117 8.40 -0.17 -10.67
N ARG A 118 7.81 0.31 -11.76
CA ARG A 118 7.82 1.74 -12.11
C ARG A 118 6.97 2.58 -11.17
N VAL A 119 5.86 2.05 -10.66
CA VAL A 119 5.06 2.71 -9.60
C VAL A 119 5.86 2.79 -8.31
N CYS A 120 6.49 1.69 -7.87
CA CYS A 120 7.40 1.69 -6.71
C CYS A 120 8.53 2.72 -6.87
N TYR A 121 9.11 2.80 -8.08
CA TYR A 121 10.14 3.78 -8.39
C TYR A 121 9.60 5.21 -8.24
N GLY A 122 8.40 5.50 -8.76
CA GLY A 122 7.75 6.80 -8.62
C GLY A 122 7.55 7.20 -7.16
N ILE A 123 7.05 6.29 -6.32
CA ILE A 123 6.90 6.53 -4.87
C ILE A 123 8.26 6.77 -4.21
N ALA A 124 9.27 5.96 -4.54
CA ALA A 124 10.61 6.13 -3.99
C ALA A 124 11.27 7.43 -4.46
N GLN A 125 11.00 7.90 -5.69
CA GLN A 125 11.45 9.20 -6.19
C GLN A 125 10.75 10.35 -5.46
N LEU A 126 9.45 10.25 -5.18
CA LEU A 126 8.74 11.23 -4.35
C LEU A 126 9.40 11.35 -2.97
N ILE A 127 9.66 10.23 -2.30
CA ILE A 127 10.31 10.21 -0.98
C ILE A 127 11.67 10.92 -1.02
N ARG A 128 12.51 10.62 -2.03
CA ARG A 128 13.84 11.23 -2.17
C ARG A 128 13.76 12.72 -2.51
N LYS A 129 12.93 13.08 -3.48
CA LYS A 129 12.80 14.46 -3.99
C LYS A 129 12.27 15.41 -2.93
N GLU A 130 11.25 14.99 -2.20
CA GLU A 130 10.63 15.80 -1.15
C GLU A 130 11.30 15.64 0.22
N ASN A 131 12.43 14.92 0.28
CA ASN A 131 13.19 14.62 1.51
C ASN A 131 12.29 14.10 2.65
N ILE A 132 11.42 13.13 2.35
CA ILE A 132 10.48 12.59 3.33
C ILE A 132 11.24 11.70 4.32
N THR A 133 11.23 12.09 5.60
CA THR A 133 11.99 11.44 6.67
C THR A 133 11.26 10.31 7.39
N LEU A 134 9.93 10.22 7.23
CA LEU A 134 9.09 9.17 7.82
C LEU A 134 8.03 8.75 6.81
N THR A 135 7.96 7.45 6.54
CA THR A 135 6.93 6.82 5.69
C THR A 135 6.18 5.77 6.50
N ILE A 136 4.86 5.79 6.42
CA ILE A 136 3.96 4.81 7.03
C ILE A 136 3.17 4.16 5.90
N ASP A 137 3.28 2.84 5.76
CA ASP A 137 2.51 2.06 4.79
C ASP A 137 1.50 1.20 5.54
N LEU A 138 0.21 1.46 5.31
CA LEU A 138 -0.89 0.87 6.07
C LEU A 138 -1.33 -0.43 5.39
N HIS A 139 -1.28 -1.52 6.14
CA HIS A 139 -1.67 -2.87 5.70
C HIS A 139 -2.67 -3.50 6.67
N GLU A 140 -3.44 -4.44 6.14
CA GLU A 140 -4.16 -5.44 6.92
C GLU A 140 -3.45 -6.79 6.82
N ALA A 141 -3.80 -7.69 7.74
CA ALA A 141 -3.34 -9.06 7.72
C ALA A 141 -4.53 -9.98 8.00
N SER A 142 -4.51 -11.16 7.39
CA SER A 142 -5.47 -12.20 7.74
C SER A 142 -5.33 -12.60 9.22
N PRO A 143 -6.41 -13.01 9.90
CA PRO A 143 -6.39 -13.43 11.30
C PRO A 143 -5.34 -14.48 11.66
N GLU A 144 -5.01 -15.36 10.70
CA GLU A 144 -4.06 -16.46 10.84
C GLU A 144 -2.59 -16.04 10.69
N TYR A 145 -2.32 -14.79 10.28
CA TYR A 145 -0.97 -14.36 9.96
C TYR A 145 -0.24 -13.84 11.22
N PRO A 146 1.03 -14.23 11.46
CA PRO A 146 1.73 -13.96 12.72
C PRO A 146 2.06 -12.48 12.96
N VAL A 147 1.93 -11.62 11.94
CA VAL A 147 2.14 -10.17 12.04
C VAL A 147 0.84 -9.38 12.08
N ILE A 148 -0.29 -10.01 12.41
CA ILE A 148 -1.51 -9.29 12.76
C ILE A 148 -1.27 -8.41 14.00
N ASN A 149 -1.83 -7.20 14.00
CA ASN A 149 -1.66 -6.21 15.08
C ASN A 149 -0.18 -5.87 15.39
N ALA A 150 0.71 -5.96 14.39
CA ALA A 150 2.11 -5.64 14.54
C ALA A 150 2.52 -4.40 13.72
N ILE A 151 3.53 -3.68 14.22
CA ILE A 151 4.23 -2.64 13.46
C ILE A 151 5.56 -3.23 12.98
N VAL A 152 5.76 -3.28 11.67
CA VAL A 152 7.05 -3.64 11.07
C VAL A 152 7.82 -2.35 10.80
N SER A 153 8.87 -2.11 11.57
CA SER A 153 9.65 -0.88 11.49
C SER A 153 11.11 -1.14 11.13
N HIS A 154 11.69 -0.23 10.34
CA HIS A 154 13.14 -0.15 10.19
C HIS A 154 13.78 0.16 11.56
N GLU A 155 14.98 -0.34 11.83
CA GLU A 155 15.69 -0.18 13.11
C GLU A 155 15.75 1.28 13.61
N LYS A 156 16.07 2.22 12.71
CA LYS A 156 16.03 3.67 12.98
C LYS A 156 14.69 4.22 13.50
N ALA A 157 13.58 3.52 13.28
CA ALA A 157 12.25 3.90 13.74
C ALA A 157 11.75 3.04 14.92
N MET A 158 12.58 2.13 15.45
CA MET A 158 12.16 1.19 16.49
C MET A 158 11.69 1.91 17.76
N ASP A 159 12.38 2.97 18.18
CA ASP A 159 12.01 3.73 19.38
C ASP A 159 10.62 4.33 19.26
N ILE A 160 10.33 5.03 18.16
CA ILE A 160 9.00 5.64 17.93
C ILE A 160 7.92 4.57 17.75
N SER A 161 8.21 3.49 17.03
CA SER A 161 7.27 2.37 16.85
C SER A 161 6.94 1.68 18.18
N SER A 162 7.94 1.47 19.04
CA SER A 162 7.74 0.85 20.36
C SER A 162 6.90 1.76 21.29
N GLN A 163 7.14 3.07 21.27
CA GLN A 163 6.33 4.03 22.03
C GLN A 163 4.87 4.04 21.58
N VAL A 164 4.59 3.88 20.29
CA VAL A 164 3.22 3.79 19.77
C VAL A 164 2.52 2.54 20.30
N VAL A 165 3.18 1.38 20.27
CA VAL A 165 2.59 0.11 20.75
C VAL A 165 2.37 0.13 22.27
N MET A 166 3.29 0.72 23.04
CA MET A 166 3.21 0.73 24.51
C MET A 166 2.22 1.76 25.08
N ASN A 167 1.88 2.80 24.33
CA ASN A 167 0.94 3.85 24.73
C ASN A 167 -0.46 3.69 24.10
N LEU A 168 -0.74 2.54 23.48
CA LEU A 168 -2.06 2.12 23.02
C LEU A 168 -2.70 1.14 24.00
#